data_AF-A0ABD5WEP3-F1
#
_entry.id   AF-A0ABD5WEP3-F1
#
_cell.length_a   1.000
_cell.length_b   1.000
_cell.length_c   1.000
_cell.angle_alpha   90.00
_cell.angle_beta   90.00
_cell.angle_gamma   90.00
#
_symmetry.space_group_name_H-M   'P 1'
#
loop_
_entity.id
_entity.type
_entity.pdbx_description
1 polymer ?
#
loop_
_entity_poly.entity_id
_entity_poly.type
_entity_poly.pdbx_seq_one_letter_code
_entity_poly.pdbx_strand_id
1 'polypeptide(L)' 'MVLTLYVLLTGVGFAAGVLVATFVDGLSAPALYGVIELPPTALGFSLYGGITIATVLGVPLALVIYVSRRIDDPDAVE' A
#
# COMPACT_ATOMS: atom_id res chain seq x y z
N MET A 1 -3.97 16.87 4.96
CA MET A 1 -2.91 16.20 5.77
C MET A 1 -2.89 14.68 5.58
N VAL A 2 -4.02 13.98 5.66
CA VAL A 2 -4.04 12.49 5.62
C VAL A 2 -3.48 11.91 4.31
N LEU A 3 -3.82 12.50 3.16
CA LEU A 3 -3.31 12.03 1.86
C LEU A 3 -1.76 12.12 1.78
N THR A 4 -1.17 13.18 2.34
CA THR A 4 0.28 13.33 2.42
C THR A 4 0.90 12.20 3.24
N LEU A 5 0.30 11.90 4.40
CA LEU A 5 0.75 10.84 5.29
C LEU A 5 0.66 9.47 4.60
N TYR A 6 -0.45 9.22 3.88
CA TYR A 6 -0.62 8.02 3.05
C TYR A 6 0.52 7.86 2.05
N VAL A 7 0.79 8.89 1.23
CA VAL A 7 1.86 8.84 0.22
C VAL A 7 3.23 8.61 0.87
N LEU A 8 3.50 9.28 1.99
CA LEU A 8 4.78 9.19 2.68
C LEU A 8 5.02 7.78 3.25
N LEU A 9 4.03 7.19 3.93
CA LEU A 9 4.12 5.83 4.44
C LEU A 9 4.22 4.78 3.33
N THR A 10 3.44 4.94 2.26
CA THR A 10 3.58 4.09 1.07
C THR A 10 4.99 4.18 0.48
N GLY A 11 5.56 5.39 0.40
CA GLY A 11 6.95 5.61 0.00
C GLY A 11 7.96 4.88 0.89
N VAL A 12 7.74 4.85 2.21
CA VAL A 12 8.55 4.05 3.15
C VAL A 12 8.46 2.56 2.82
N GLY A 13 7.28 2.05 2.46
CA GLY A 13 7.11 0.65 2.02
C GLY A 13 7.93 0.31 0.78
N PHE A 14 7.95 1.21 -0.21
CA PHE A 14 8.83 1.06 -1.39
C PHE A 14 10.31 1.05 -1.00
N ALA A 15 10.73 2.04 -0.20
CA ALA A 15 12.13 2.16 0.23
C ALA A 15 12.58 0.95 1.04
N ALA A 16 11.76 0.47 1.98
CA ALA A 16 12.05 -0.73 2.76
C ALA A 16 12.25 -1.96 1.86
N GLY A 17 11.42 -2.14 0.82
CA GLY A 17 11.59 -3.24 -0.13
C GLY A 17 12.91 -3.16 -0.90
N VAL A 18 13.32 -1.97 -1.34
CA VAL A 18 14.65 -1.78 -1.96
C VAL A 18 15.77 -2.13 -0.98
N LEU A 19 15.68 -1.66 0.27
CA LEU A 19 16.69 -1.92 1.29
C LEU A 19 16.82 -3.42 1.59
N VAL A 20 15.70 -4.13 1.76
CA VAL A 20 15.69 -5.58 1.98
C VAL A 20 16.39 -6.30 0.84
N ALA A 21 16.02 -6.01 -0.41
CA ALA A 21 16.62 -6.66 -1.57
C ALA A 21 18.10 -6.33 -1.79
N THR A 22 18.59 -5.23 -1.20
CA THR A 22 19.99 -4.79 -1.33
C THR A 22 20.88 -5.41 -0.26
N PHE A 23 20.36 -5.62 0.95
CA PHE A 23 21.15 -5.98 2.12
C PHE A 23 20.87 -7.37 2.68
N VAL A 24 19.83 -8.06 2.19
CA VAL A 24 19.47 -9.41 2.65
C VAL A 24 19.75 -10.43 1.54
N ASP A 25 20.56 -11.44 1.89
CA ASP A 25 20.87 -12.56 1.00
C ASP A 25 19.84 -13.69 1.11
N GLY A 26 19.79 -14.56 0.10
CA GLY A 26 18.95 -15.77 0.12
C GLY A 26 17.45 -15.47 0.03
N LEU A 27 17.07 -14.32 -0.51
CA LEU A 27 15.67 -13.92 -0.67
C LEU A 27 14.94 -14.82 -1.67
N SER A 28 13.79 -15.34 -1.25
CA SER A 28 12.82 -15.98 -2.14
C SER A 28 11.92 -14.94 -2.81
N ALA A 29 11.28 -15.34 -3.92
CA ALA A 29 10.32 -14.51 -4.63
C ALA A 29 9.14 -14.13 -3.70
N PRO A 30 8.88 -12.84 -3.45
CA PRO A 30 7.73 -12.44 -2.65
C PRO A 30 6.43 -12.61 -3.44
N ALA A 31 5.41 -13.20 -2.81
CA ALA A 31 4.09 -13.35 -3.40
C ALA A 31 3.17 -12.21 -2.95
N LEU A 32 2.94 -11.22 -3.81
CA LEU A 32 2.01 -10.12 -3.56
C LEU A 32 0.59 -10.67 -3.35
N TYR A 33 0.03 -10.36 -2.18
CA TYR A 33 -1.23 -10.91 -1.65
C TYR A 33 -1.30 -12.44 -1.61
N GLY A 34 -0.16 -13.14 -1.70
CA GLY A 34 -0.11 -14.60 -1.76
C GLY A 34 -0.50 -15.20 -3.12
N VAL A 35 -0.71 -14.39 -4.16
CA VAL A 35 -1.18 -14.86 -5.48
C VAL A 35 -0.22 -14.48 -6.61
N ILE A 36 0.34 -13.27 -6.56
CA ILE A 36 1.19 -12.75 -7.65
C ILE A 36 2.66 -12.86 -7.23
N GLU A 37 3.38 -13.81 -7.80
CA GLU A 37 4.82 -13.94 -7.58
C GLU A 37 5.58 -12.79 -8.25
N LEU A 38 6.35 -12.05 -7.45
CA LEU A 38 7.21 -10.98 -7.94
C LEU A 38 8.66 -11.49 -7.96
N PRO A 39 9.47 -11.07 -8.95
CA PRO A 39 10.87 -11.50 -9.04
C PRO A 39 11.65 -11.08 -7.79
N PRO A 40 12.60 -11.89 -7.28
CA PRO A 40 13.40 -11.59 -6.09
C PRO A 40 14.49 -10.55 -6.40
N THR A 41 14.05 -9.36 -6.82
CA THR A 41 14.90 -8.22 -7.20
C THR A 41 14.48 -6.99 -6.39
N ALA A 42 15.32 -5.96 -6.37
CA ALA A 42 14.98 -4.69 -5.72
C ALA A 42 13.65 -4.11 -6.19
N LEU A 43 13.36 -4.22 -7.50
CA LEU A 43 12.07 -3.79 -8.04
C LEU A 43 10.92 -4.65 -7.48
N GLY A 44 11.05 -5.97 -7.49
CA GLY A 44 10.01 -6.87 -6.99
C GLY A 44 9.68 -6.65 -5.51
N PHE A 45 10.71 -6.54 -4.65
CA PHE A 45 10.50 -6.26 -3.22
C PHE A 45 9.97 -4.84 -2.97
N SER A 46 10.41 -3.83 -3.74
CA SER A 46 9.87 -2.47 -3.63
C SER A 46 8.39 -2.41 -3.99
N LEU A 47 7.99 -3.09 -5.07
CA LEU A 47 6.59 -3.20 -5.49
C LEU A 47 5.79 -3.98 -4.44
N TYR A 48 6.31 -5.10 -3.95
CA TYR A 48 5.69 -5.88 -2.89
C TYR A 48 5.38 -5.03 -1.65
N GLY A 49 6.38 -4.36 -1.09
CA GLY A 49 6.23 -3.54 0.11
C GLY A 49 5.35 -2.32 -0.13
N GLY A 50 5.62 -1.56 -1.19
CA GLY A 50 4.89 -0.35 -1.53
C GLY A 50 3.41 -0.60 -1.82
N ILE A 51 3.09 -1.59 -2.65
CA ILE A 51 1.71 -1.95 -3.00
C ILE A 51 0.97 -2.49 -1.77
N THR A 52 1.61 -3.35 -0.96
CA THR A 52 0.99 -3.86 0.27
C THR A 52 0.60 -2.73 1.21
N ILE A 53 1.51 -1.79 1.50
CA ILE A 53 1.22 -0.63 2.36
C ILE A 53 0.16 0.28 1.72
N ALA A 54 0.25 0.54 0.41
CA ALA A 54 -0.73 1.33 -0.32
C ALA A 54 -2.14 0.75 -0.22
N THR A 55 -2.29 -0.58 -0.20
CA THR A 55 -3.59 -1.25 -0.07
C THR A 55 -4.08 -1.27 1.37
N VAL A 56 -3.22 -1.66 2.31
CA VAL A 56 -3.56 -1.74 3.74
C VAL A 56 -4.02 -0.39 4.27
N LEU A 57 -3.39 0.70 3.83
CA LEU A 57 -3.78 2.06 4.22
C LEU A 57 -4.84 2.66 3.29
N GLY A 58 -4.74 2.41 1.99
CA GLY A 58 -5.58 3.05 0.97
C GLY A 58 -7.01 2.54 0.97
N VAL A 59 -7.25 1.25 1.22
CA VAL A 59 -8.61 0.69 1.24
C VAL A 59 -9.44 1.30 2.38
N PRO A 60 -8.98 1.32 3.64
CA PRO A 60 -9.70 2.00 4.72
C PRO A 60 -9.87 3.49 4.45
N LEU A 61 -8.83 4.17 3.94
CA LEU A 61 -8.90 5.60 3.62
C LEU A 61 -9.96 5.89 2.54
N ALA A 62 -10.00 5.10 1.48
CA ALA A 62 -11.00 5.22 0.43
C ALA A 62 -12.42 4.97 0.97
N LEU A 63 -12.58 3.98 1.86
CA LEU A 63 -13.85 3.70 2.52
C LEU A 63 -14.31 4.87 3.37
N VAL A 64 -13.42 5.46 4.18
CA VAL A 64 -13.73 6.66 4.98
C VAL A 64 -14.18 7.81 4.07
N ILE A 65 -13.44 8.08 2.99
CA ILE A 65 -13.81 9.13 2.03
C ILE A 65 -15.18 8.86 1.40
N TYR A 66 -15.46 7.60 1.04
CA TYR A 66 -16.75 7.20 0.47
C TYR A 66 -17.90 7.41 1.45
N VAL A 67 -17.75 6.92 2.69
CA VAL A 67 -18.78 7.04 3.74
C VAL A 67 -19.02 8.51 4.09
N SER A 68 -17.98 9.30 4.31
CA SER A 68 -18.12 10.74 4.59
C SER A 68 -18.89 11.44 3.47
N ARG A 69 -18.58 11.17 2.21
CA ARG A 69 -19.33 11.77 1.09
C ARG A 69 -20.78 11.31 0.98
N ARG A 70 -21.09 10.09 1.42
CA ARG A 70 -22.43 9.49 1.27
C ARG A 70 -23.36 9.81 2.46
N ILE A 71 -22.80 9.96 3.66
CA ILE A 71 -23.55 10.19 4.91
C ILE A 71 -23.60 11.67 5.31
N ASP A 72 -22.61 12.49 4.96
CA ASP A 72 -22.68 13.95 5.17
C ASP A 72 -23.55 14.67 4.12
N ASP A 73 -24.41 13.96 3.38
CA ASP A 73 -25.39 14.53 2.46
C ASP A 73 -26.70 14.81 3.25
N PRO A 74 -27.01 16.07 3.61
CA PRO A 74 -28.15 16.42 4.47
C PRO A 74 -29.53 16.09 3.84
N ASP A 75 -29.55 15.73 2.56
CA ASP A 75 -30.75 15.35 1.80
C ASP A 75 -30.89 13.82 1.62
N ALA A 76 -30.10 12.99 2.32
CA ALA A 76 -30.17 11.53 2.22
C ALA A 76 -31.38 10.87 2.93
N VAL A 77 -32.32 11.66 3.43
CA VAL A 77 -33.60 11.23 4.02
C VAL A 77 -34.78 11.87 3.28
N GLU A 78 -35.11 11.31 2.11
CA GLU A 78 -36.49 11.29 1.58
C GLU A 78 -36.90 9.85 1.28
#